data_AF-A0A7Z1PIG1-F1
#
_entry.id   AF-A0A7Z1PIG1-F1
#
_cell.length_a   1.000
_cell.length_b   1.000
_cell.length_c   1.000
_cell.angle_alpha   90.00
_cell.angle_beta   90.00
_cell.angle_gamma   90.00
#
_symmetry.space_group_name_H-M   'P 1'
#
loop_
_entity.id
_entity.type
_entity.pdbx_description
1 polymer ?
#
loop_
_entity_poly.entity_id
_entity_poly.type
_entity_poly.pdbx_seq_one_letter_code
_entity_poly.pdbx_strand_id
1 'polypeptide(L)'
;EDAPVCENLDTAMIGYMLVTPDTKGNPQSGALAYGQLQTLDSFGAGNDGQRTLPPVGEIKEWVMQIVLMADGSMYSRNRINNGTFQPFIKRW
;
A
#
# COMPACT_ATOMS: atom_id res chain seq x y z
N GLU A 1 -6.09 -14.90 -11.12
CA GLU A 1 -6.22 -15.24 -9.68
C GLU A 1 -6.75 -14.02 -8.97
N ASP A 2 -7.56 -14.22 -7.92
CA ASP A 2 -8.08 -13.13 -7.12
C ASP A 2 -6.97 -12.50 -6.27
N ALA A 3 -7.06 -11.20 -6.01
CA ALA A 3 -6.10 -10.53 -5.15
C ALA A 3 -6.20 -11.07 -3.71
N PRO A 4 -5.08 -11.31 -3.00
CA PRO A 4 -5.10 -11.77 -1.63
C PRO A 4 -5.74 -10.73 -0.71
N VAL A 5 -6.42 -11.18 0.35
CA VAL A 5 -6.99 -10.30 1.38
C VAL A 5 -5.86 -9.68 2.20
N CYS A 6 -5.91 -8.36 2.40
CA CYS A 6 -5.00 -7.65 3.27
C CYS A 6 -5.46 -7.75 4.72
N GLU A 7 -4.67 -8.40 5.57
CA GLU A 7 -4.93 -8.46 7.01
C GLU A 7 -4.59 -7.13 7.71
N ASN A 8 -3.51 -6.47 7.27
CA ASN A 8 -3.01 -5.24 7.87
C ASN A 8 -2.32 -4.34 6.84
N LEU A 9 -2.80 -3.11 6.68
CA LEU A 9 -2.24 -2.15 5.74
C LEU A 9 -0.79 -1.78 6.08
N ASP A 10 -0.37 -1.83 7.35
CA ASP A 10 1.00 -1.46 7.75
C ASP A 10 2.06 -2.48 7.32
N THR A 11 1.63 -3.72 7.04
CA THR A 11 2.49 -4.84 6.64
C THR A 11 2.07 -5.44 5.31
N ALA A 12 1.31 -4.69 4.49
CA ALA A 12 0.82 -5.18 3.22
C ALA A 12 1.97 -5.49 2.25
N MET A 13 1.77 -6.52 1.44
CA MET A 13 2.73 -6.91 0.40
C MET A 13 2.78 -5.87 -0.72
N ILE A 14 3.92 -5.80 -1.42
CA ILE A 14 4.03 -5.05 -2.68
C ILE A 14 3.10 -5.69 -3.72
N GLY A 15 2.35 -4.87 -4.46
CA GLY A 15 1.33 -5.32 -5.41
C GLY A 15 -0.09 -5.03 -4.98
N TYR A 16 -1.03 -5.80 -5.51
CA TYR A 16 -2.48 -5.62 -5.29
C TYR A 16 -2.99 -6.52 -4.17
N MET A 17 -3.85 -5.97 -3.31
CA MET A 17 -4.56 -6.71 -2.27
C MET A 17 -6.01 -6.23 -2.13
N LEU A 18 -6.90 -7.12 -1.68
CA LEU A 18 -8.27 -6.78 -1.31
C LEU A 18 -8.31 -6.19 0.11
N VAL A 19 -8.95 -5.03 0.27
CA VAL A 19 -9.22 -4.42 1.58
C VAL A 19 -10.65 -4.75 1.98
N THR A 20 -10.84 -5.17 3.23
CA THR A 20 -12.15 -5.45 3.82
C THR A 20 -12.37 -4.53 5.04
N PRO A 21 -13.59 -4.50 5.61
CA PRO A 21 -13.86 -3.74 6.84
C PRO A 21 -13.00 -4.20 8.03
N ASP A 22 -12.55 -5.46 8.02
CA ASP A 22 -11.72 -6.05 9.07
C ASP A 22 -10.21 -5.83 8.86
N THR A 23 -9.80 -5.30 7.69
CA THR A 23 -8.40 -4.99 7.42
C THR A 23 -7.89 -3.97 8.44
N LYS A 24 -6.86 -4.33 9.21
CA LYS A 24 -6.26 -3.43 10.19
C LYS A 24 -5.64 -2.21 9.51
N GLY A 25 -5.88 -1.04 10.10
CA GLY A 25 -5.36 0.23 9.60
C GLY A 25 -6.16 0.84 8.46
N ASN A 26 -7.31 0.24 8.07
CA ASN A 26 -8.22 0.80 7.07
C ASN A 26 -8.61 2.24 7.44
N PRO A 27 -8.39 3.23 6.55
CA PRO A 27 -8.70 4.64 6.83
C PRO A 27 -10.20 4.93 6.88
N GLN A 28 -11.04 3.93 6.59
CA GLN A 28 -12.48 4.06 6.51
C GLN A 28 -13.19 2.94 7.30
N SER A 29 -14.39 3.26 7.77
CA SER A 29 -15.28 2.35 8.49
C SER A 29 -16.67 2.30 7.86
N GLY A 30 -17.46 1.26 8.17
CA GLY A 30 -18.84 1.10 7.71
C GLY A 30 -18.98 0.12 6.55
N ALA A 31 -20.19 0.01 5.99
CA ALA A 31 -20.53 -1.03 5.02
C ALA A 31 -19.73 -0.96 3.70
N LEU A 32 -19.24 0.23 3.33
CA LEU A 32 -18.42 0.46 2.13
C LEU A 32 -16.91 0.54 2.44
N ALA A 33 -16.48 0.11 3.63
CA ALA A 33 -15.07 0.05 4.00
C ALA A 33 -14.32 -1.14 3.38
N TYR A 34 -14.65 -1.48 2.15
CA TYR A 34 -13.93 -2.47 1.34
C TYR A 34 -13.45 -1.83 0.04
N GLY A 35 -12.43 -2.42 -0.58
CA GLY A 35 -11.79 -1.80 -1.73
C GLY A 35 -10.53 -2.53 -2.18
N GLN A 36 -9.68 -1.83 -2.92
CA GLN A 36 -8.42 -2.37 -3.41
C GLN A 36 -7.26 -1.53 -2.90
N LEU A 37 -6.20 -2.22 -2.46
CA LEU A 37 -4.91 -1.64 -2.12
C LEU A 37 -3.92 -1.92 -3.26
N GLN A 38 -3.14 -0.91 -3.61
CA GLN A 38 -1.91 -1.07 -4.36
C GLN A 38 -0.73 -0.55 -3.52
N THR A 39 0.23 -1.43 -3.20
CA THR A 39 1.48 -1.07 -2.55
C THR A 39 2.62 -1.06 -3.57
N LEU A 40 3.36 0.03 -3.66
CA LEU A 40 4.42 0.27 -4.64
C LEU A 40 5.73 0.55 -3.90
N ASP A 41 6.80 -0.16 -4.23
CA ASP A 41 8.16 0.19 -3.80
C ASP A 41 8.86 0.94 -4.94
N SER A 42 9.49 2.07 -4.67
CA SER A 42 10.24 2.88 -5.65
C SER A 42 11.38 2.13 -6.31
N PHE A 43 11.93 1.11 -5.65
CA PHE A 43 12.97 0.25 -6.24
C PHE A 43 12.41 -0.72 -7.28
N GLY A 44 11.09 -0.75 -7.44
CA GLY A 44 10.39 -1.71 -8.26
C GLY A 44 10.65 -3.15 -7.81
N ALA A 45 10.04 -4.06 -8.55
CA ALA A 45 10.50 -5.41 -8.65
C ALA A 45 11.32 -5.51 -9.95
N GLY A 46 12.51 -6.09 -9.88
CA GLY A 46 13.27 -6.50 -11.06
C GLY A 46 12.47 -7.54 -11.85
N ASN A 47 13.00 -7.95 -13.00
CA ASN A 47 12.33 -8.91 -13.87
C ASN A 47 12.05 -10.28 -13.19
N ASP A 48 12.66 -10.54 -12.03
CA ASP A 48 12.51 -11.72 -11.19
C ASP A 48 11.62 -11.49 -9.96
N GLY A 49 10.98 -10.33 -9.83
CA GLY A 49 10.17 -9.99 -8.67
C GLY A 49 10.97 -9.41 -7.49
N GLN A 50 12.31 -9.38 -7.55
CA GLN A 50 13.15 -8.94 -6.43
C GLN A 50 13.49 -7.46 -6.49
N ARG A 51 13.69 -6.84 -5.33
CA ARG A 51 14.04 -5.42 -5.23
C ARG A 51 15.34 -5.13 -6.01
N THR A 52 15.28 -4.23 -7.00
CA THR A 52 16.47 -3.82 -7.76
C THR A 52 17.15 -2.65 -7.06
N LEU A 53 18.37 -2.85 -6.57
CA LEU A 53 19.17 -1.80 -5.95
C LEU A 53 19.92 -0.99 -7.03
N PRO A 54 19.79 0.34 -7.08
CA PRO A 54 20.63 1.16 -7.94
C PRO A 54 22.09 1.07 -7.48
N PRO A 55 23.06 1.01 -8.42
CA PRO A 55 24.48 0.81 -8.11
C PRO A 55 25.14 2.01 -7.41
N VAL A 56 24.45 3.16 -7.34
CA VAL A 56 24.91 4.39 -6.67
C VAL A 56 23.75 5.03 -5.90
N GLY A 57 24.02 5.44 -4.66
CA GLY A 57 23.05 6.02 -3.74
C GLY A 57 22.77 5.13 -2.54
N GLU A 58 22.69 5.73 -1.35
CA GLU A 58 22.23 5.04 -0.16
C GLU A 58 20.78 4.55 -0.37
N ILE A 59 20.46 3.36 0.17
CA ILE A 59 19.11 2.79 0.06
C ILE A 59 18.14 3.74 0.77
N LYS A 60 17.41 4.52 -0.02
CA LYS A 60 16.31 5.33 0.49
C LYS A 60 15.01 4.61 0.22
N GLU A 61 14.50 3.89 1.21
CA GLU A 61 13.16 3.29 1.19
C GLU A 61 12.12 4.35 0.80
N TRP A 62 11.30 4.00 -0.18
CA TRP A 62 10.13 4.77 -0.57
C TRP A 62 9.01 3.83 -0.99
N VAL A 63 8.14 3.49 -0.04
CA VAL A 63 6.97 2.65 -0.28
C VAL A 63 5.71 3.52 -0.26
N MET A 64 4.91 3.45 -1.32
CA MET A 64 3.63 4.14 -1.45
C MET A 64 2.49 3.13 -1.34
N GLN A 65 1.41 3.54 -0.68
CA GLN A 65 0.13 2.82 -0.71
C GLN A 65 -0.96 3.72 -1.27
N ILE A 66 -1.77 3.15 -2.15
CA ILE A 66 -2.99 3.76 -2.69
C ILE A 66 -4.13 2.80 -2.40
N VAL A 67 -5.18 3.29 -1.75
CA VAL A 67 -6.39 2.52 -1.43
C VAL A 67 -7.58 3.17 -2.13
N LEU A 68 -8.27 2.42 -2.98
CA LEU A 68 -9.52 2.81 -3.61
C LEU A 68 -10.68 2.07 -2.95
N MET A 69 -11.58 2.81 -2.32
CA MET A 69 -12.72 2.27 -1.57
C MET A 69 -13.98 2.16 -2.42
N ALA A 70 -14.91 1.33 -2.00
CA ALA A 70 -16.17 1.07 -2.69
C ALA A 70 -17.12 2.27 -2.78
N ASP A 71 -16.96 3.25 -1.88
CA ASP A 71 -17.68 4.54 -1.94
C ASP A 71 -17.06 5.54 -2.93
N GLY A 72 -15.99 5.15 -3.64
CA GLY A 72 -15.24 6.01 -4.56
C GLY A 72 -14.13 6.84 -3.89
N SER A 73 -13.98 6.78 -2.57
CA SER A 73 -12.91 7.48 -1.86
C SER A 73 -11.55 6.89 -2.22
N MET A 74 -10.55 7.75 -2.42
CA MET A 74 -9.16 7.35 -2.57
C MET A 74 -8.32 7.85 -1.40
N TYR A 75 -7.50 6.97 -0.82
CA TYR A 75 -6.54 7.32 0.22
C TYR A 75 -5.14 6.97 -0.24
N SER A 76 -4.14 7.76 0.15
CA SER A 76 -2.75 7.37 -0.03
C SER A 76 -1.85 7.77 1.11
N ARG A 77 -0.77 7.01 1.30
CA ARG A 77 0.28 7.26 2.29
C ARG A 77 1.62 6.76 1.79
N ASN A 78 2.69 7.20 2.45
CA ASN A 78 4.04 6.78 2.12
C ASN A 78 4.78 6.35 3.38
N ARG A 79 5.72 5.41 3.23
CA ARG A 79 6.78 5.09 4.17
C ARG A 79 8.10 5.46 3.49
N ILE A 80 8.77 6.47 4.03
CA ILE A 80 10.00 7.02 3.45
C ILE A 80 11.09 7.03 4.52
N ASN A 81 12.05 6.12 4.43
CA ASN A 81 13.22 6.05 5.32
C ASN A 81 12.94 6.07 6.82
N ASN A 82 11.74 5.67 7.25
CA ASN A 82 11.28 5.84 8.62
C ASN A 82 10.74 4.54 9.23
N GLY A 83 10.80 3.41 8.51
CA GLY A 83 10.32 2.10 8.96
C GLY A 83 8.80 2.01 9.20
N THR A 84 8.09 3.13 9.16
CA THR A 84 6.66 3.26 9.45
C THR A 84 5.95 4.11 8.39
N PHE A 85 4.73 3.72 8.05
CA PHE A 85 3.89 4.52 7.16
C PHE A 85 3.45 5.81 7.85
N GLN A 86 3.48 6.90 7.09
CA GLN A 86 2.80 8.14 7.44
C GLN A 86 1.27 7.92 7.48
N PRO A 87 0.49 8.80 8.10
CA PRO A 87 -0.97 8.72 8.08
C PRO A 87 -1.56 8.73 6.66
N PHE A 88 -2.72 8.11 6.49
CA PHE A 88 -3.48 8.19 5.24
C PHE A 88 -3.99 9.60 4.97
N ILE A 89 -3.84 10.04 3.72
CA ILE A 89 -4.41 11.27 3.20
C ILE A 89 -5.54 10.92 2.24
N LYS A 90 -6.76 11.35 2.54
CA LYS A 90 -7.91 11.26 1.64
C LYS A 90 -7.73 12.24 0.47
N ARG A 91 -7.99 11.77 -0.74
CA ARG A 91 -7.90 12.57 -1.98
C ARG A 91 -9.30 13.08 -2.36
N TRP A 92 -9.32 14.28 -2.95
CA TRP A 92 -10.52 15.04 -3.31
C TRP A 92 -11.24 14.43 -4.51
#